data_AF-A0A950TIB4-F1
#
_entry.id   AF-A0A950TIB4-F1
#
_cell.length_a   1.000
_cell.length_b   1.000
_cell.length_c   1.000
_cell.angle_alpha   90.00
_cell.angle_beta   90.00
_cell.angle_gamma   90.00
#
_symmetry.space_group_name_H-M   'P 1'
#
loop_
_entity.id
_entity.type
_entity.pdbx_description
1 polymer ?
#
loop_
_entity_poly.entity_id
_entity_poly.type
_entity_poly.pdbx_seq_one_letter_code
_entity_poly.pdbx_strand_id
1 'polypeptide(L)'
;MKIKLDECISNRVARAVIEVASNRPGYEVFYLRHGEGAPDPDWISKFAAEGGTAIVSGDHNILQHWPNLIAYTESKLVSFVPPKAYQHLRGYGRAAFILRWWPAIIEKIKLSEPGDRWRLPINWVQVEHTQMKPIRDPRLDKPNLNSTTEALVQDELSFNGDDALPRQPDEDDPAVAS
;
A
#
# COMPACT_ATOMS: atom_id res chain seq x y z
N MET A 1 -1.10 8.67 20.48
CA MET A 1 -1.64 7.90 19.33
C MET A 1 -2.19 6.57 19.82
N LYS A 2 -3.31 6.10 19.27
CA LYS A 2 -3.91 4.81 19.62
C LYS A 2 -3.68 3.83 18.48
N ILE A 3 -3.08 2.68 18.79
CA ILE A 3 -2.72 1.65 17.80
C ILE A 3 -3.43 0.36 18.16
N LYS A 4 -4.08 -0.28 17.19
CA LYS A 4 -4.77 -1.55 17.43
C LYS A 4 -4.15 -2.68 16.62
N LEU A 5 -3.90 -3.79 17.30
CA LEU A 5 -3.44 -5.05 16.71
C LEU A 5 -4.65 -5.91 16.39
N ASP A 6 -4.69 -6.38 15.14
CA ASP A 6 -5.73 -7.23 14.60
C ASP A 6 -5.73 -8.64 15.22
N GLU A 7 -6.85 -9.34 15.17
CA GLU A 7 -7.05 -10.65 15.80
C GLU A 7 -6.19 -11.77 15.19
N CYS A 8 -5.79 -11.62 13.93
CA CYS A 8 -4.91 -12.56 13.23
C CYS A 8 -3.46 -12.52 13.75
N ILE A 9 -3.11 -11.55 14.60
CA ILE A 9 -1.89 -11.56 15.39
C ILE A 9 -2.15 -12.37 16.66
N SER A 10 -1.30 -13.37 16.93
CA SER A 10 -1.50 -14.20 18.13
C SER A 10 -1.46 -13.35 19.42
N ASN A 11 -2.36 -13.65 20.36
CA ASN A 11 -2.46 -12.92 21.63
C ASN A 11 -1.11 -12.79 22.37
N ARG A 12 -0.27 -13.82 22.34
CA ARG A 12 1.06 -13.80 22.98
C ARG A 12 1.98 -12.74 22.37
N VAL A 13 1.96 -12.60 21.04
CA VAL A 13 2.75 -11.59 20.33
C VAL A 13 2.20 -10.20 20.60
N ALA A 14 0.88 -10.04 20.56
CA ALA A 14 0.25 -8.77 20.88
C ALA A 14 0.58 -8.29 22.30
N ARG A 15 0.52 -9.18 23.29
CA ARG A 15 0.95 -8.88 24.67
C ARG A 15 2.42 -8.49 24.76
N ALA A 16 3.30 -9.20 24.05
CA ALA A 16 4.72 -8.84 24.04
C ALA A 16 4.94 -7.44 23.46
N VAL A 17 4.24 -7.08 22.38
CA VAL A 17 4.29 -5.73 21.80
C VAL A 17 3.79 -4.69 22.78
N ILE A 18 2.62 -4.92 23.41
CA ILE A 18 2.05 -4.02 24.41
C ILE A 18 3.01 -3.81 25.57
N GLU A 19 3.61 -4.87 26.10
CA GLU A 19 4.55 -4.78 27.22
C GLU A 19 5.81 -4.00 26.83
N VAL A 20 6.41 -4.31 25.69
CA VAL A 20 7.60 -3.59 25.17
C VAL A 20 7.27 -2.12 24.87
N ALA A 21 6.03 -1.83 24.44
CA ALA A 21 5.54 -0.50 24.15
C ALA A 21 5.18 0.33 25.38
N SER A 22 4.71 -0.31 26.45
CA SER A 22 4.10 0.32 27.63
C SER A 22 5.03 1.30 28.36
N ASN A 23 6.34 1.09 28.25
CA ASN A 23 7.35 1.94 28.87
C ASN A 23 7.62 3.25 28.11
N ARG A 24 6.88 3.55 27.03
CA ARG A 24 7.08 4.78 26.23
C ARG A 24 5.86 5.70 26.30
N PRO A 25 6.03 6.97 26.69
CA PRO A 25 4.95 7.94 26.65
C PRO A 25 4.54 8.28 25.21
N GLY A 26 3.27 8.61 25.00
CA GLY A 26 2.76 9.16 23.74
C GLY A 26 2.00 8.18 22.84
N TYR A 27 1.94 6.90 23.18
CA TYR A 27 1.10 5.94 22.45
C TYR A 27 0.54 4.81 23.30
N GLU A 28 -0.65 4.34 22.92
CA GLU A 28 -1.36 3.23 23.54
C GLU A 28 -1.55 2.13 22.50
N VAL A 29 -1.32 0.88 22.91
CA VAL A 29 -1.45 -0.29 22.05
C VAL A 29 -2.55 -1.19 22.59
N PHE A 30 -3.51 -1.50 21.73
CA PHE A 30 -4.64 -2.36 22.01
C PHE A 30 -4.56 -3.62 21.15
N TYR A 31 -5.22 -4.69 21.59
CA TYR A 31 -5.33 -5.94 20.84
C TYR A 31 -6.79 -6.38 20.77
N LEU A 32 -7.25 -6.76 19.57
CA LEU A 32 -8.54 -7.40 19.39
C LEU A 32 -8.39 -8.92 19.60
N ARG A 33 -9.12 -9.50 20.55
CA ARG A 33 -9.08 -10.94 20.78
C ARG A 33 -9.92 -11.66 19.74
N HIS A 34 -9.36 -12.73 19.17
CA HIS A 34 -10.06 -13.60 18.24
C HIS A 34 -11.36 -14.15 18.83
N GLY A 35 -12.47 -14.02 18.10
CA GLY A 35 -13.79 -14.52 18.48
C GLY A 35 -14.60 -13.64 19.45
N GLU A 36 -14.03 -12.52 19.93
CA GLU A 36 -14.75 -11.52 20.74
C GLU A 36 -15.15 -10.28 19.91
N GLY A 37 -14.88 -10.29 18.60
CA GLY A 37 -15.05 -9.15 17.71
C GLY A 37 -16.41 -9.09 17.00
N ALA A 38 -16.96 -7.88 16.91
CA ALA A 38 -17.86 -7.53 15.81
C ALA A 38 -17.12 -7.67 14.47
N PRO A 39 -17.82 -7.82 13.33
CA PRO A 39 -17.21 -7.83 12.00
C PRO A 39 -16.19 -6.70 11.79
N ASP A 40 -15.19 -6.94 10.94
CA ASP A 40 -14.10 -5.98 10.69
C ASP A 40 -14.57 -4.52 10.50
N PRO A 41 -15.59 -4.24 9.66
CA PRO A 41 -16.07 -2.86 9.47
C PRO A 41 -16.55 -2.19 10.76
N ASP A 42 -17.20 -2.93 11.65
CA ASP A 42 -17.86 -2.40 12.83
C ASP A 42 -16.84 -1.95 13.88
N TRP A 43 -15.87 -2.81 14.19
CA TRP A 43 -14.86 -2.48 15.19
C TRP A 43 -13.87 -1.43 14.68
N ILE A 44 -13.55 -1.45 13.38
CA ILE A 44 -12.68 -0.44 12.74
C ILE A 44 -13.32 0.94 12.84
N SER A 45 -14.61 1.05 12.48
CA SER A 45 -15.36 2.31 12.55
C SER A 45 -15.46 2.83 13.98
N LYS A 46 -15.76 1.94 14.94
CA LYS A 46 -15.80 2.29 16.36
C LYS A 46 -14.44 2.77 16.87
N PHE A 47 -13.36 2.08 16.51
CA PHE A 47 -12.01 2.45 16.93
C PHE A 47 -11.58 3.80 16.35
N ALA A 48 -11.93 4.08 15.09
CA ALA A 48 -11.70 5.40 14.49
C ALA A 48 -12.47 6.50 15.23
N ALA A 49 -13.75 6.28 15.56
CA ALA A 49 -14.57 7.22 16.32
C ALA A 49 -14.01 7.48 17.73
N GLU A 50 -13.35 6.50 18.35
CA GLU A 50 -12.66 6.62 19.65
C GLU A 50 -11.29 7.33 19.57
N GLY A 51 -10.93 7.89 18.41
CA GLY A 51 -9.64 8.56 18.17
C GLY A 51 -8.50 7.61 17.86
N GLY A 52 -8.80 6.45 17.26
CA GLY A 52 -7.83 5.52 16.71
C GLY A 52 -6.88 6.21 15.73
N THR A 53 -5.61 5.81 15.72
CA THR A 53 -4.60 6.36 14.81
C THR A 53 -4.16 5.34 13.76
N ALA A 54 -3.91 4.09 14.18
CA ALA A 54 -3.36 3.08 13.29
C ALA A 54 -3.84 1.67 13.62
N ILE A 55 -3.83 0.79 12.61
CA ILE A 55 -4.10 -0.64 12.73
C ILE A 55 -2.92 -1.43 12.15
N VAL A 56 -2.52 -2.49 12.85
CA VAL A 56 -1.56 -3.47 12.33
C VAL A 56 -2.27 -4.80 12.17
N SER A 57 -2.39 -5.26 10.92
CA SER A 57 -2.91 -6.59 10.61
C SER A 57 -1.78 -7.60 10.44
N GLY A 58 -2.09 -8.87 10.69
CA GLY A 58 -1.27 -10.03 10.38
C GLY A 58 -1.69 -10.75 9.10
N ASP A 59 -2.77 -10.34 8.43
CA ASP A 59 -3.24 -10.94 7.20
C ASP A 59 -2.83 -10.11 5.97
N HIS A 60 -2.11 -10.76 5.06
CA HIS A 60 -1.69 -10.17 3.79
C HIS A 60 -2.87 -9.82 2.88
N ASN A 61 -3.96 -10.60 2.94
CA ASN A 61 -5.09 -10.51 2.02
C ASN A 61 -6.24 -9.63 2.54
N ILE A 62 -6.10 -9.00 3.72
CA ILE A 62 -7.20 -8.27 4.37
C ILE A 62 -7.82 -7.18 3.49
N LEU A 63 -7.01 -6.54 2.63
CA LEU A 63 -7.45 -5.49 1.70
C LEU A 63 -8.03 -6.02 0.37
N GLN A 64 -7.98 -7.33 0.11
CA GLN A 64 -8.60 -7.91 -1.08
C GLN A 64 -10.13 -7.97 -0.94
N HIS A 65 -10.61 -8.19 0.28
CA HIS A 65 -12.03 -8.20 0.61
C HIS A 65 -12.61 -6.78 0.56
N TRP A 66 -13.64 -6.59 -0.27
CA TRP A 66 -14.23 -5.27 -0.55
C TRP A 66 -14.75 -4.54 0.71
N PRO A 67 -15.52 -5.18 1.62
CA PRO A 67 -16.00 -4.51 2.82
C PRO A 67 -14.87 -4.02 3.73
N ASN A 68 -13.82 -4.84 3.87
CA ASN A 68 -12.66 -4.49 4.67
C ASN A 68 -11.91 -3.33 4.04
N LEU A 69 -11.65 -3.37 2.73
CA LEU A 69 -10.99 -2.30 2.03
C LEU A 69 -11.70 -0.95 2.22
N ILE A 70 -13.03 -0.92 2.13
CA ILE A 70 -13.83 0.28 2.39
C ILE A 70 -13.65 0.74 3.83
N ALA A 71 -13.84 -0.15 4.80
CA ALA A 71 -13.71 0.19 6.23
C ALA A 71 -12.34 0.78 6.58
N TYR A 72 -11.25 0.17 6.08
CA TYR A 72 -9.89 0.68 6.28
C TYR A 72 -9.67 2.04 5.61
N THR A 73 -10.31 2.31 4.48
CA THR A 73 -10.14 3.56 3.75
C THR A 73 -10.97 4.69 4.38
N GLU A 74 -12.25 4.43 4.69
CA GLU A 74 -13.17 5.43 5.23
C GLU A 74 -12.86 5.78 6.70
N SER A 75 -12.30 4.83 7.46
CA SER A 75 -11.90 5.07 8.85
C SER A 75 -10.72 6.04 8.99
N LYS A 76 -10.00 6.34 7.88
CA LYS A 76 -8.80 7.19 7.87
C LYS A 76 -7.69 6.73 8.82
N LEU A 77 -7.71 5.45 9.22
CA LEU A 77 -6.68 4.86 10.05
C LEU A 77 -5.48 4.49 9.20
N VAL A 78 -4.28 4.75 9.71
CA VAL A 78 -3.05 4.28 9.03
C VAL A 78 -2.97 2.76 9.21
N SER A 79 -2.89 2.02 8.11
CA SER A 79 -2.91 0.56 8.16
C SER A 79 -1.57 -0.06 7.76
N PHE A 80 -1.16 -1.09 8.49
CA PHE A 80 0.06 -1.86 8.23
C PHE A 80 -0.29 -3.30 7.92
N VAL A 81 0.17 -3.77 6.77
CA VAL A 81 -0.12 -5.12 6.25
C VAL A 81 1.20 -5.85 5.96
N PRO A 82 1.35 -7.11 6.37
CA PRO A 82 2.57 -7.85 6.15
C PRO A 82 2.69 -8.32 4.69
N PRO A 83 3.91 -8.68 4.24
CA PRO A 83 4.10 -9.27 2.92
C PRO A 83 3.58 -10.71 2.92
N LYS A 84 3.29 -11.27 1.74
CA LYS A 84 2.82 -12.67 1.59
C LYS A 84 3.72 -13.68 2.31
N ALA A 85 5.04 -13.44 2.29
CA ALA A 85 6.04 -14.27 2.97
C ALA A 85 5.81 -14.42 4.48
N TYR A 86 5.15 -13.45 5.14
CA TYR A 86 4.81 -13.52 6.56
C TYR A 86 3.90 -14.71 6.88
N GLN A 87 3.01 -15.11 5.97
CA GLN A 87 2.13 -16.26 6.17
C GLN A 87 2.93 -17.56 6.32
N HIS A 88 4.11 -17.66 5.71
CA HIS A 88 5.01 -18.81 5.82
C HIS A 88 5.82 -18.82 7.14
N LEU A 89 5.95 -17.68 7.82
CA LEU A 89 6.56 -17.64 9.14
C LEU A 89 5.63 -18.33 10.14
N ARG A 90 6.20 -19.10 11.08
CA ARG A 90 5.46 -19.76 12.17
C ARG A 90 5.88 -19.21 13.52
N GLY A 91 4.94 -19.15 14.46
CA GLY A 91 5.19 -18.86 15.88
C GLY A 91 6.20 -17.73 16.12
N TYR A 92 7.41 -18.11 16.53
CA TYR A 92 8.53 -17.20 16.80
C TYR A 92 8.92 -16.29 15.63
N GLY A 93 8.86 -16.78 14.39
CA GLY A 93 9.17 -15.96 13.22
C GLY A 93 8.19 -14.80 13.04
N ARG A 94 6.89 -15.06 13.26
CA ARG A 94 5.86 -14.00 13.23
C ARG A 94 6.05 -13.02 14.39
N ALA A 95 6.34 -13.54 15.59
CA ALA A 95 6.60 -12.73 16.77
C ALA A 95 7.79 -11.78 16.56
N ALA A 96 8.92 -12.33 16.14
CA ALA A 96 10.14 -11.59 15.88
C ALA A 96 9.92 -10.54 14.79
N PHE A 97 9.15 -10.86 13.74
CA PHE A 97 8.87 -9.93 12.66
C PHE A 97 8.14 -8.68 13.15
N ILE A 98 7.03 -8.86 13.87
CA ILE A 98 6.24 -7.73 14.40
C ILE A 98 7.07 -6.91 15.40
N LEU A 99 7.73 -7.56 16.36
CA LEU A 99 8.53 -6.88 17.37
C LEU A 99 9.70 -6.11 16.75
N ARG A 100 10.37 -6.70 15.76
CA ARG A 100 11.49 -6.08 15.07
C ARG A 100 11.07 -4.82 14.33
N TRP A 101 9.95 -4.88 13.61
CA TRP A 101 9.42 -3.76 12.83
C TRP A 101 8.67 -2.71 13.65
N TRP A 102 8.36 -3.00 14.91
CA TRP A 102 7.58 -2.11 15.77
C TRP A 102 8.10 -0.67 15.83
N PRO A 103 9.41 -0.40 16.05
CA PRO A 103 9.91 0.98 16.07
C PRO A 103 9.70 1.71 14.74
N ALA A 104 9.89 1.02 13.62
CA ALA A 104 9.69 1.60 12.30
C ALA A 104 8.20 1.86 12.01
N ILE A 105 7.29 1.03 12.52
CA ILE A 105 5.84 1.27 12.45
C ILE A 105 5.49 2.57 13.17
N ILE A 106 5.99 2.77 14.39
CA ILE A 106 5.74 4.00 15.16
C ILE A 106 6.22 5.23 14.41
N GLU A 107 7.44 5.22 13.88
CA GLU A 107 7.95 6.35 13.11
C GLU A 107 7.15 6.58 11.83
N LYS A 108 6.74 5.50 11.14
CA LYS A 108 5.92 5.63 9.95
C LYS A 108 4.56 6.25 10.25
N ILE A 109 3.90 5.88 11.36
CA ILE A 109 2.61 6.45 11.77
C ILE A 109 2.71 7.98 11.89
N LYS A 110 3.78 8.50 12.49
CA LYS A 110 3.97 9.95 12.67
C LYS A 110 4.11 10.71 11.34
N LEU A 111 4.61 10.05 10.31
CA LEU A 111 4.88 10.63 8.99
C LEU A 111 3.79 10.33 7.96
N SER A 112 2.80 9.51 8.30
CA SER A 112 1.75 9.08 7.38
C SER A 112 0.56 10.01 7.44
N GLU A 113 -0.14 10.14 6.32
CA GLU A 113 -1.42 10.81 6.28
C GLU A 113 -2.55 9.87 6.73
N PRO A 114 -3.66 10.39 7.28
CA PRO A 114 -4.81 9.57 7.66
C PRO A 114 -5.34 8.78 6.46
N GLY A 115 -5.46 7.46 6.61
CA GLY A 115 -5.90 6.54 5.56
C GLY A 115 -4.78 5.93 4.73
N ASP A 116 -3.52 6.31 4.97
CA ASP A 116 -2.39 5.66 4.31
C ASP A 116 -2.30 4.18 4.66
N ARG A 117 -1.89 3.39 3.68
CA ARG A 117 -1.78 1.93 3.78
C ARG A 117 -0.36 1.51 3.42
N TRP A 118 0.29 0.77 4.30
CA TRP A 118 1.70 0.42 4.16
C TRP A 118 1.92 -1.09 4.19
N ARG A 119 2.79 -1.55 3.30
CA ARG A 119 3.29 -2.93 3.28
C ARG A 119 4.64 -3.00 3.96
N LEU A 120 4.72 -3.84 4.98
CA LEU A 120 5.98 -4.16 5.65
C LEU A 120 6.88 -4.99 4.71
N PRO A 121 8.19 -4.73 4.65
CA PRO A 121 9.10 -5.55 3.85
C PRO A 121 9.55 -6.79 4.64
N ILE A 122 9.89 -7.86 3.93
CA ILE A 122 10.52 -9.05 4.54
C ILE A 122 12.04 -8.84 4.62
N ASN A 123 12.47 -7.92 5.49
CA ASN A 123 13.88 -7.63 5.74
C ASN A 123 14.16 -7.63 7.25
N TRP A 124 15.32 -8.16 7.63
CA TRP A 124 15.79 -8.25 9.01
C TRP A 124 16.97 -7.33 9.32
N VAL A 125 17.70 -6.92 8.28
CA VAL A 125 18.96 -6.16 8.39
C VAL A 125 18.65 -4.67 8.58
N GLN A 126 17.96 -4.06 7.61
CA GLN A 126 17.60 -2.64 7.62
C GLN A 126 16.13 -2.50 8.00
N VAL A 127 15.89 -1.96 9.19
CA VAL A 127 14.55 -1.83 9.76
C VAL A 127 14.25 -0.36 9.97
N GLU A 128 13.91 0.27 8.87
CA GLU A 128 13.63 1.70 8.76
C GLU A 128 12.25 1.90 8.13
N HIS A 129 11.56 2.95 8.54
CA HIS A 129 10.21 3.27 8.06
C HIS A 129 10.18 3.59 6.55
N THR A 130 11.33 3.97 5.97
CA THR A 130 11.53 4.26 4.54
C THR A 130 11.40 3.01 3.65
N GLN A 131 11.60 1.83 4.22
CA GLN A 131 11.53 0.55 3.49
C GLN A 131 10.09 0.05 3.30
N MET A 132 9.11 0.69 3.96
CA MET A 132 7.70 0.33 3.82
C MET A 132 7.14 0.85 2.50
N LYS A 133 6.45 -0.02 1.75
CA LYS A 133 5.89 0.33 0.43
C LYS A 133 4.43 0.76 0.58
N PRO A 134 3.98 1.86 -0.06
CA PRO A 134 2.57 2.21 -0.03
C PRO A 134 1.74 1.15 -0.75
N ILE A 135 0.57 0.84 -0.22
CA ILE A 135 -0.42 -0.05 -0.84
C ILE A 135 -1.46 0.83 -1.51
N ARG A 136 -1.49 0.76 -2.84
CA ARG A 136 -2.51 1.40 -3.66
C ARG A 136 -3.48 0.37 -4.21
N ASP A 137 -4.77 0.68 -4.18
CA ASP A 137 -5.83 -0.17 -4.73
C ASP A 137 -6.56 0.57 -5.85
N PRO A 138 -6.50 0.12 -7.11
CA PRO A 138 -7.14 0.79 -8.25
C PRO A 138 -8.65 1.01 -8.09
N ARG A 139 -9.32 0.22 -7.24
CA ARG A 139 -10.76 0.32 -7.01
C ARG A 139 -11.12 1.58 -6.22
N LEU A 140 -10.18 2.15 -5.46
CA LEU A 140 -10.37 3.36 -4.64
C LEU A 140 -9.42 4.49 -5.03
N ASP A 141 -8.17 4.14 -5.33
CA ASP A 141 -7.12 5.06 -5.70
C ASP A 141 -7.12 5.25 -7.22
N LYS A 142 -8.16 5.88 -7.74
CA LYS A 142 -8.13 6.31 -9.15
C LYS A 142 -6.97 7.29 -9.31
N PRO A 143 -6.09 7.12 -10.32
CA PRO A 143 -5.14 8.17 -10.63
C PRO A 143 -5.93 9.44 -10.94
N ASN A 144 -5.49 10.57 -10.40
CA ASN A 144 -6.00 11.87 -10.81
C ASN A 144 -5.78 11.97 -12.33
N LEU A 145 -6.87 11.85 -13.10
CA LEU A 145 -6.91 12.05 -14.55
C LEU A 145 -6.44 13.47 -14.96
N ASN A 146 -6.23 14.36 -13.99
CA ASN A 146 -5.72 15.72 -14.18
C ASN A 146 -4.18 15.81 -14.25
N SER A 147 -3.44 14.68 -14.21
CA SER A 147 -1.97 14.69 -14.32
C SER A 147 -1.43 14.07 -15.62
N THR A 148 -2.31 13.61 -16.51
CA THR A 148 -1.91 12.96 -17.78
C THR A 148 -2.27 13.77 -19.02
N THR A 149 -2.91 14.94 -18.89
CA THR A 149 -3.25 15.78 -20.04
C THR A 149 -2.11 16.71 -20.48
N GLU A 150 -1.12 17.01 -19.63
CA GLU A 150 0.02 17.87 -20.02
C GLU A 150 1.14 17.13 -20.77
N ALA A 151 1.17 15.79 -20.75
CA ALA A 151 2.23 15.00 -21.40
C ALA A 151 1.88 14.54 -22.83
N LEU A 152 0.64 14.72 -23.30
CA LEU A 152 0.20 14.25 -24.62
C LEU A 152 -0.08 15.37 -25.63
N VAL A 153 0.20 16.64 -25.29
CA VAL A 153 -0.03 17.79 -26.19
C VAL A 153 1.25 18.29 -26.86
N GLN A 154 2.44 17.82 -26.46
CA GLN A 154 3.70 18.32 -27.04
C GLN A 154 4.30 17.47 -28.18
N ASP A 155 3.72 16.32 -28.54
CA ASP A 155 4.33 15.42 -29.54
C ASP A 155 3.63 15.37 -30.91
N GLU A 156 2.56 16.15 -31.14
CA GLU A 156 1.80 16.14 -32.41
C GLU A 156 1.77 17.47 -33.17
N LEU A 157 2.73 18.38 -32.96
CA LEU A 157 2.84 19.62 -33.75
C LEU A 157 4.28 20.00 -34.13
N SER A 158 5.05 19.04 -34.65
CA SER A 158 6.21 19.35 -35.51
C SER A 158 6.09 18.66 -36.87
N PHE A 159 5.09 19.08 -37.65
CA PHE A 159 5.08 18.84 -39.09
C PHE A 159 6.03 19.86 -39.75
N ASN A 160 7.34 19.58 -39.67
CA ASN A 160 8.30 20.30 -40.50
C ASN A 160 8.09 19.84 -41.94
N GLY A 161 7.47 20.72 -42.73
CA GLY A 161 7.62 20.67 -44.18
C GLY A 161 9.07 20.94 -44.53
N ASP A 162 9.65 20.05 -45.34
CA ASP A 162 10.46 20.43 -46.49
C ASP A 162 10.79 19.19 -47.33
N ASP A 163 10.36 19.27 -48.59
CA ASP A 163 11.03 18.82 -49.81
C ASP A 163 11.69 17.44 -49.90
N ALA A 164 11.08 16.57 -50.72
CA ALA A 164 11.62 16.27 -52.06
C ALA A 164 10.69 15.32 -52.83
N LEU A 165 10.05 15.82 -53.89
CA LEU A 165 9.37 15.01 -54.90
C LEU A 165 10.42 14.25 -55.74
N PRO A 166 10.29 12.93 -55.94
CA PRO A 166 11.16 12.22 -56.87
C PRO A 166 10.77 12.54 -58.33
N ARG A 167 11.73 13.03 -59.11
CA ARG A 167 11.64 13.24 -60.55
C ARG A 167 11.32 11.93 -61.27
N GLN A 168 10.33 11.96 -62.16
CA GLN A 168 10.12 10.92 -63.16
C GLN A 168 11.23 10.99 -64.23
N PRO A 169 11.74 9.86 -64.74
CA PRO A 169 12.38 9.81 -66.05
C PRO A 169 11.36 9.49 -67.15
N ASP A 170 11.48 10.24 -68.24
CA ASP A 170 10.69 10.17 -69.47
C ASP A 170 10.83 8.83 -70.24
N GLU A 171 9.80 8.57 -71.05
CA GLU A 171 9.61 7.43 -71.97
C GLU A 171 10.71 7.28 -73.03
N ASP A 172 11.00 6.03 -73.42
CA ASP A 172 11.20 5.66 -74.83
C ASP A 172 11.00 4.13 -75.02
N ASP A 173 10.01 3.80 -75.86
CA ASP A 173 9.62 2.51 -76.47
C ASP A 173 10.72 2.01 -77.47
N PRO A 174 10.64 0.88 -78.23
CA PRO A 174 9.54 -0.07 -78.39
C PRO A 174 9.90 -1.58 -78.47
N ALA A 175 8.85 -2.41 -78.45
CA ALA A 175 8.61 -3.69 -79.14
C ALA A 175 9.76 -4.72 -79.35
N VAL A 176 9.49 -6.01 -79.06
CA VAL A 176 9.58 -7.13 -80.04
C VAL A 176 8.92 -8.39 -79.46
N ALA A 177 8.15 -9.05 -80.31
CA ALA A 177 7.42 -10.30 -80.16
C ALA A 177 8.28 -11.54 -79.85
N SER A 178 7.69 -12.53 -79.17
CA SER A 178 7.55 -13.94 -79.61
C SER A 178 6.74 -14.74 -78.59
#